data_AF-A0A0D0DI02-F1
#
_entry.id   AF-A0A0D0DI02-F1
#
_cell.length_a   1.000
_cell.length_b   1.000
_cell.length_c   1.000
_cell.angle_alpha   90.00
_cell.angle_beta   90.00
_cell.angle_gamma   90.00
#
_symmetry.space_group_name_H-M   'P 1'
#
loop_
_entity.id
_entity.type
_entity.pdbx_description
1 polymer ?
#
loop_
_entity_poly.entity_id
_entity_poly.type
_entity_poly.pdbx_seq_one_letter_code
_entity_poly.pdbx_strand_id
1 'polypeptide(L)'
;INFKLQSWTNTAAALSNPSEDIIKTSKQCKEKWNQVSKTYVIVHRICNVSEQTYSLKHGVNIGPQDEAVWDKFLKVHTLLQTKRKD
;
A
#
# COMPACT_ATOMS: atom_id res chain seq x y z
N ILE A 1 1.45 11.13 -0.91
CA ILE A 1 2.86 11.34 -0.48
C ILE A 1 3.63 11.85 -1.70
N ASN A 2 4.41 12.91 -1.55
CA ASN A 2 5.20 13.47 -2.64
C ASN A 2 6.69 13.37 -2.29
N PHE A 3 7.40 12.44 -2.92
CA PHE A 3 8.81 12.17 -2.65
C PHE A 3 9.72 13.06 -3.50
N LYS A 4 10.88 13.44 -2.95
CA LYS A 4 11.91 14.20 -3.69
C LYS A 4 12.48 13.35 -4.83
N LEU A 5 12.98 14.02 -5.88
CA LEU A 5 13.61 13.34 -7.02
C LEU A 5 14.73 12.39 -6.58
N GLN A 6 15.56 12.80 -5.62
CA GLN A 6 16.65 11.99 -5.09
C GLN A 6 16.18 10.65 -4.51
N SER A 7 15.00 10.62 -3.87
CA SER A 7 14.43 9.38 -3.36
C SER A 7 14.17 8.39 -4.50
N TRP A 8 13.59 8.88 -5.60
CA TRP A 8 13.34 8.05 -6.78
C TRP A 8 14.62 7.60 -7.48
N THR A 9 15.64 8.45 -7.53
CA THR A 9 16.97 8.08 -8.06
C THR A 9 17.58 6.94 -7.24
N ASN A 10 17.55 7.06 -5.91
CA ASN A 10 18.10 6.02 -5.02
C ASN A 10 17.30 4.71 -5.12
N THR A 11 15.97 4.79 -5.19
CA THR A 11 15.11 3.61 -5.41
C THR A 11 15.39 2.94 -6.74
N ALA A 12 15.57 3.72 -7.81
CA ALA A 12 15.89 3.20 -9.13
C ALA A 12 17.24 2.46 -9.12
N ALA A 13 18.27 3.02 -8.47
CA ALA A 13 19.56 2.37 -8.30
C ALA A 13 19.44 1.06 -7.50
N ALA A 14 18.69 1.07 -6.38
CA ALA A 14 18.51 -0.10 -5.54
C ALA A 14 17.69 -1.24 -6.19
N LEU A 15 16.78 -0.90 -7.10
CA LEU A 15 15.93 -1.86 -7.83
C LEU A 15 16.50 -2.28 -9.18
N SER A 16 17.59 -1.65 -9.63
CA SER A 16 18.28 -2.07 -10.84
C SER A 16 19.15 -3.28 -10.53
N ASN A 17 19.14 -4.25 -11.44
CA ASN A 17 20.04 -5.39 -11.37
C ASN A 17 20.92 -5.42 -12.63
N PRO A 18 22.16 -4.90 -12.54
CA PRO A 18 23.07 -4.85 -13.69
C PRO A 18 23.43 -6.23 -14.25
N SER A 19 23.40 -7.30 -13.44
CA SER A 19 23.72 -8.64 -13.91
C SER A 19 22.63 -9.26 -14.80
N GLU A 20 21.42 -8.68 -14.77
CA GLU A 20 20.27 -9.13 -15.56
C GLU A 20 19.88 -8.10 -16.64
N ASP A 21 20.74 -7.10 -16.90
CA ASP A 21 20.44 -5.95 -17.78
C ASP A 21 19.15 -5.17 -17.40
N ILE A 22 18.69 -5.33 -16.16
CA ILE A 22 17.49 -4.63 -15.68
C ILE A 22 17.90 -3.29 -15.09
N ILE A 23 17.83 -2.24 -15.90
CA ILE A 23 18.02 -0.86 -15.45
C ILE A 23 16.66 -0.22 -15.20
N LYS A 24 16.37 0.14 -13.95
CA LYS A 24 15.18 0.90 -13.56
C LYS A 24 15.49 2.39 -13.59
N THR A 25 14.53 3.18 -14.02
CA THR A 25 14.62 4.65 -13.98
C THR A 25 13.76 5.23 -12.87
N SER A 26 14.17 6.40 -12.36
CA SER A 26 13.41 7.18 -11.38
C SER A 26 11.96 7.42 -11.82
N LYS A 27 11.74 7.69 -13.12
CA LYS A 27 10.41 7.86 -13.71
C LYS A 27 9.56 6.59 -13.59
N GLN A 28 10.09 5.43 -13.99
CA GLN A 28 9.38 4.15 -13.90
C GLN A 28 9.02 3.80 -12.44
N CYS A 29 9.94 4.04 -11.50
CA CYS A 29 9.68 3.85 -10.07
C CYS A 29 8.55 4.76 -9.56
N LYS A 30 8.57 6.04 -9.92
CA LYS A 30 7.53 7.00 -9.54
C LYS A 30 6.16 6.64 -10.13
N GLU A 31 6.11 6.28 -11.41
CA GLU A 31 4.87 5.86 -12.09
C GLU A 31 4.28 4.60 -11.45
N LYS A 32 5.14 3.59 -11.19
CA LYS A 32 4.70 2.36 -10.54
C LYS A 32 4.20 2.63 -9.12
N TRP A 33 4.91 3.46 -8.36
CA TRP A 33 4.47 3.88 -7.04
C TRP A 33 3.12 4.60 -7.09
N ASN A 34 2.92 5.54 -8.01
CA ASN A 34 1.63 6.22 -8.15
C ASN A 34 0.48 5.22 -8.39
N GLN A 35 0.72 4.16 -9.17
CA GLN A 35 -0.24 3.09 -9.40
C GLN A 35 -0.56 2.30 -8.11
N VAL A 36 0.44 1.92 -7.32
CA VAL A 36 0.26 1.02 -6.16
C VAL A 36 0.09 1.73 -4.82
N SER A 37 0.40 3.03 -4.74
CA SER A 37 0.48 3.80 -3.50
C SER A 37 -0.85 3.85 -2.74
N LYS A 38 -1.97 3.88 -3.46
CA LYS A 38 -3.30 3.83 -2.84
C LYS A 38 -3.46 2.53 -2.07
N THR A 39 -3.25 1.38 -2.71
CA THR A 39 -3.32 0.06 -2.07
C THR A 39 -2.32 -0.07 -0.93
N TYR A 40 -1.08 0.40 -1.12
CA TYR A 40 -0.06 0.40 -0.07
C TYR A 40 -0.50 1.15 1.17
N VAL A 41 -1.05 2.38 1.04
CA VAL A 41 -1.51 3.18 2.19
C VAL A 41 -2.65 2.47 2.92
N ILE A 42 -3.55 1.81 2.20
CA ILE A 42 -4.64 1.03 2.80
C ILE A 42 -4.06 -0.12 3.61
N VAL A 43 -3.25 -0.98 2.99
CA VAL A 43 -2.65 -2.16 3.65
C VAL A 43 -1.78 -1.73 4.82
N HIS A 44 -0.94 -0.71 4.66
CA HIS A 44 -0.11 -0.19 5.74
C HIS A 44 -0.95 0.32 6.92
N ARG A 45 -2.06 1.02 6.65
CA ARG A 45 -2.98 1.47 7.72
C ARG A 45 -3.63 0.28 8.43
N ILE A 46 -4.04 -0.75 7.71
CA ILE A 46 -4.61 -1.95 8.32
C ILE A 46 -3.55 -2.61 9.22
N CYS A 47 -2.39 -2.95 8.66
CA CYS A 47 -1.35 -3.65 9.41
C CYS A 47 -0.82 -2.86 10.62
N ASN A 48 -0.72 -1.53 10.53
CA ASN A 48 -0.06 -0.72 11.56
C ASN A 48 -1.01 0.08 12.46
N VAL A 49 -2.30 0.23 12.10
CA VAL A 49 -3.27 1.03 12.87
C VAL A 49 -4.40 0.18 13.41
N SER A 50 -4.83 -0.88 12.73
CA SER A 50 -5.97 -1.68 13.22
C SER A 50 -5.58 -2.80 14.17
N GLU A 51 -4.31 -2.91 14.58
CA GLU A 51 -3.76 -4.04 15.38
C GLU A 51 -4.03 -5.42 14.78
N GLN A 52 -4.51 -5.47 13.52
CA GLN A 52 -4.86 -6.69 12.82
C GLN A 52 -3.75 -7.06 11.86
N THR A 53 -3.20 -8.26 12.04
CA THR A 53 -2.15 -8.79 11.19
C THR A 53 -2.76 -9.32 9.89
N TYR A 54 -2.36 -8.76 8.76
CA TYR A 54 -2.71 -9.31 7.45
C TYR A 54 -2.01 -10.66 7.25
N SER A 55 -2.78 -11.73 6.99
CA SER A 55 -2.26 -13.04 6.60
C SER A 55 -2.34 -13.20 5.09
N LEU A 56 -1.25 -13.62 4.44
CA LEU A 56 -1.28 -13.92 3.01
C LEU A 56 -2.20 -15.11 2.68
N LYS A 57 -2.37 -16.04 3.62
CA LYS A 57 -3.18 -17.26 3.46
C LYS A 57 -4.66 -17.04 3.77
N HIS A 58 -4.98 -16.15 4.71
CA HIS A 58 -6.35 -15.94 5.20
C HIS A 58 -6.90 -14.52 4.99
N GLY A 59 -6.11 -13.63 4.38
CA GLY A 59 -6.46 -12.21 4.27
C GLY A 59 -6.36 -11.48 5.61
N VAL A 60 -7.09 -10.37 5.75
CA VAL A 60 -7.35 -9.77 7.07
C VAL A 60 -8.29 -10.73 7.79
N ASN A 61 -7.90 -11.23 8.96
CA ASN A 61 -8.70 -12.17 9.75
C ASN A 61 -9.89 -11.43 10.39
N ILE A 62 -10.90 -11.09 9.57
CA ILE A 62 -12.14 -10.41 9.97
C ILE A 62 -13.21 -11.48 10.13
N GLY A 63 -13.53 -11.86 11.37
CA GLY A 63 -14.73 -12.64 11.65
C GLY A 63 -15.97 -11.72 11.76
N PRO A 64 -17.19 -12.27 11.79
CA PRO A 64 -18.41 -11.49 11.97
C PRO A 64 -18.39 -10.58 13.22
N GLN A 65 -17.68 -11.00 14.26
CA GLN A 65 -17.47 -10.22 15.49
C GLN A 65 -16.63 -8.95 15.27
N ASP A 66 -15.82 -8.90 14.22
CA ASP A 66 -14.88 -7.82 13.92
C ASP A 66 -15.49 -6.78 12.95
N GLU A 67 -16.68 -7.04 12.37
CA GLU A 67 -17.37 -6.12 11.45
C GLU A 67 -17.66 -4.76 12.10
N ALA A 68 -18.10 -4.73 13.36
CA ALA A 68 -18.40 -3.49 14.07
C ALA A 68 -17.13 -2.63 14.31
N VAL A 69 -15.99 -3.28 14.55
CA VAL A 69 -14.69 -2.63 14.69
C VAL A 69 -14.23 -2.10 13.34
N TRP A 70 -14.43 -2.89 12.29
CA TRP A 70 -14.10 -2.53 10.92
C TRP A 70 -14.92 -1.35 10.40
N ASP A 71 -16.23 -1.35 10.63
CA ASP A 71 -17.11 -0.23 10.26
C ASP A 71 -16.77 1.04 11.03
N LYS A 72 -16.39 0.94 12.31
CA LYS A 72 -15.89 2.08 13.09
C LYS A 72 -14.57 2.60 12.52
N PHE A 73 -13.64 1.71 12.17
CA PHE A 73 -12.37 2.07 11.55
C PHE A 73 -12.57 2.76 10.19
N LEU A 74 -13.45 2.23 9.33
CA LEU A 74 -13.79 2.80 8.03
C LEU A 74 -14.53 4.15 8.14
N LYS A 75 -15.36 4.35 9.19
CA LYS A 75 -16.01 5.65 9.47
C LYS A 75 -15.00 6.72 9.86
N VAL A 76 -13.99 6.38 10.66
CA VAL A 76 -12.92 7.29 11.08
C VAL A 76 -11.93 7.55 9.94
N HIS A 77 -11.72 6.57 9.06
CA HIS A 77 -10.80 6.64 7.93
C HIS A 77 -11.52 6.70 6.57
N THR A 78 -12.28 7.77 6.37
CA THR A 78 -13.21 8.03 5.26
C THR A 78 -12.61 7.89 3.85
N LEU A 79 -11.29 7.95 3.69
CA LEU A 79 -10.60 7.71 2.40
C LEU A 79 -10.66 6.24 1.93
N LEU A 80 -11.07 5.31 2.79
CA LEU A 80 -11.20 3.88 2.49
C LEU A 80 -12.57 3.48 1.91
N GLN A 81 -13.56 4.37 1.98
CA GLN A 81 -14.96 4.10 1.59
C GLN A 81 -15.19 4.13 0.06
N THR A 82 -14.20 4.51 -0.75
CA THR A 82 -14.39 4.81 -2.18
C THR A 82 -14.68 3.60 -3.09
N LYS A 83 -14.80 2.36 -2.57
CA LYS A 83 -15.16 1.18 -3.37
C LYS A 83 -16.06 0.17 -2.63
N ARG A 84 -17.16 0.64 -2.03
CA ARG A 84 -18.28 -0.24 -1.64
C ARG A 84 -19.60 0.30 -2.23
N LYS A 85 -19.62 0.38 -3.56
CA LYS A 85 -20.76 0.50 -4.48
C LYS A 85 -20.26 -0.20 -5.74
N ASP A 86 -20.78 -1.32 -6.22
CA ASP A 86 -22.05 -2.02 -6.03
C ASP A 86 -21.81 -3.53 -5.92
#